data_AF-A0A6I9PGK1-F1
#
_entry.id   AF-A0A6I9PGK1-F1
#
_cell.length_a   1.000
_cell.length_b   1.000
_cell.length_c   1.000
_cell.angle_alpha   90.00
_cell.angle_beta   90.00
_cell.angle_gamma   90.00
#
_symmetry.space_group_name_H-M   'P 1'
#
loop_
_entity.id
_entity.type
_entity.pdbx_description
1 polymer ?
#
loop_
_entity_poly.entity_id
_entity_poly.type
_entity_poly.pdbx_seq_one_letter_code
_entity_poly.pdbx_strand_id
1 'polypeptide(L)'
;MVLMSLSHTKDSSFLGGRIPAEIELMSKNLKDVDHELFRKILKAVVSALEGKDNREVMKSIAESSVIPQERLSYIVAGMHRVLSEAIRIPTLSLKQEAFKEDLRELRIPEDFITDFSSVVFGSRRAALDAATSQNDPHLPTMEDFKWRVDVTISTSSLARALQPSVLMQMKLSDGSCQRFE
;
A
#
# COMPACT_ATOMS: atom_id res chain seq x y z
N MET A 1 15.72 -13.44 -36.55
CA MET A 1 15.01 -12.21 -36.21
C MET A 1 13.62 -12.62 -35.70
N VAL A 2 13.54 -12.93 -34.40
CA VAL A 2 12.30 -13.38 -33.77
C VAL A 2 11.69 -12.15 -33.10
N LEU A 3 10.48 -11.79 -33.53
CA LEU A 3 9.69 -10.72 -32.94
C LEU A 3 9.40 -11.07 -31.47
N MET A 4 10.03 -10.32 -30.56
CA MET A 4 9.61 -10.22 -29.17
C MET A 4 8.23 -9.56 -29.18
N SER A 5 7.20 -10.34 -28.84
CA SER A 5 5.87 -9.81 -28.55
C SER A 5 5.97 -8.85 -27.37
N LEU A 6 5.63 -7.58 -27.62
CA LEU A 6 5.36 -6.58 -26.58
C LEU A 6 4.25 -7.12 -25.68
N SER A 7 4.61 -7.76 -24.57
CA SER A 7 3.69 -7.99 -23.48
C SER A 7 3.26 -6.62 -22.97
N HIS A 8 1.95 -6.34 -23.02
CA HIS A 8 1.33 -5.21 -22.37
C HIS A 8 2.01 -4.94 -21.03
N THR A 9 2.55 -3.73 -20.85
CA THR A 9 2.87 -3.20 -19.54
C THR A 9 1.57 -3.22 -18.74
N LYS A 10 1.36 -4.30 -18.01
CA LYS A 10 0.30 -4.41 -17.02
C LYS A 10 0.54 -3.23 -16.08
N ASP A 11 -0.41 -2.30 -16.01
CA ASP A 11 -0.37 -1.22 -15.02
C ASP A 11 0.02 -1.86 -13.69
N SER A 12 1.03 -1.30 -13.02
CA SER A 12 1.58 -1.89 -11.81
C SER A 12 0.44 -2.07 -10.80
N SER A 13 0.10 -3.32 -10.50
CA SER A 13 -0.93 -3.63 -9.50
C SER A 13 -0.60 -2.94 -8.18
N PHE A 14 -1.61 -2.56 -7.41
CA PHE A 14 -1.39 -1.98 -6.08
C PHE A 14 -0.67 -2.95 -5.13
N LEU A 15 -0.64 -4.24 -5.47
CA LEU A 15 0.10 -5.30 -4.76
C LEU A 15 1.57 -5.41 -5.17
N GLY A 16 2.02 -4.58 -6.13
CA GLY A 16 3.37 -4.63 -6.67
C GLY A 16 3.60 -5.81 -7.63
N GLY A 17 4.83 -6.32 -7.67
CA GLY A 17 5.24 -7.34 -8.65
C GLY A 17 4.81 -8.77 -8.32
N ARG A 18 4.36 -9.06 -7.09
CA ARG A 18 3.88 -10.38 -6.65
C ARG A 18 2.72 -10.24 -5.68
N ILE A 19 1.73 -11.11 -5.83
CA ILE A 19 0.58 -11.17 -4.91
C ILE A 19 1.07 -11.77 -3.57
N PRO A 20 0.84 -11.11 -2.43
CA PRO A 20 1.11 -11.67 -1.10
C PRO A 20 0.33 -12.98 -0.88
N ALA A 21 0.97 -13.96 -0.22
CA ALA A 21 0.38 -15.28 0.00
C ALA A 21 -0.92 -15.25 0.82
N GLU A 22 -1.04 -14.29 1.73
CA GLU A 22 -2.23 -14.07 2.55
C GLU A 22 -3.46 -13.72 1.68
N ILE A 23 -3.24 -12.93 0.63
CA ILE A 23 -4.29 -12.50 -0.30
C ILE A 23 -4.73 -13.69 -1.18
N GLU A 24 -3.76 -14.50 -1.64
CA GLU A 24 -4.07 -15.73 -2.38
C GLU A 24 -4.83 -16.76 -1.53
N LEU A 25 -4.45 -16.92 -0.27
CA LEU A 25 -5.12 -17.85 0.65
C LEU A 25 -6.52 -17.36 0.99
N MET A 26 -6.71 -16.05 1.22
CA MET A 26 -8.03 -15.48 1.40
C MET A 26 -8.92 -15.75 0.19
N SER A 27 -8.50 -15.42 -1.03
CA SER A 27 -9.37 -15.54 -2.22
C SER A 27 -9.85 -16.97 -2.45
N LYS A 28 -9.01 -17.97 -2.16
CA LYS A 28 -9.37 -19.40 -2.21
C LYS A 28 -10.43 -19.79 -1.16
N ASN A 29 -10.52 -19.05 -0.06
CA ASN A 29 -11.35 -19.34 1.10
C ASN A 29 -12.64 -18.48 1.18
N LEU A 30 -12.96 -17.65 0.18
CA LEU A 30 -14.14 -16.77 0.22
C LEU A 30 -15.47 -17.43 -0.23
N LYS A 31 -15.45 -18.61 -0.85
CA LYS A 31 -16.61 -19.18 -1.56
C LYS A 31 -17.88 -19.42 -0.70
N ASP A 32 -17.71 -19.72 0.59
CA ASP A 32 -18.82 -20.05 1.51
C ASP A 32 -18.99 -18.98 2.59
N VAL A 33 -18.38 -17.82 2.42
CA VAL A 33 -18.54 -16.70 3.34
C VAL A 33 -19.77 -15.93 2.90
N ASP A 34 -20.77 -15.81 3.78
CA ASP A 34 -21.91 -14.95 3.52
C ASP A 34 -21.52 -13.45 3.65
N HIS A 35 -22.33 -12.57 3.04
CA HIS A 35 -22.07 -11.13 3.04
C HIS A 35 -22.09 -10.51 4.43
N GLU A 36 -22.88 -11.04 5.37
CA GLU A 36 -22.99 -10.48 6.71
C GLU A 36 -21.72 -10.76 7.52
N LEU A 37 -21.24 -12.00 7.49
CA LEU A 37 -20.00 -12.44 8.09
C LEU A 37 -18.81 -11.73 7.46
N PHE A 38 -18.76 -11.63 6.12
CA PHE A 38 -17.72 -10.87 5.43
C PHE A 38 -17.63 -9.44 5.94
N ARG A 39 -18.77 -8.73 6.02
CA ARG A 39 -18.83 -7.35 6.52
C ARG A 39 -18.50 -7.24 8.00
N LYS A 40 -18.86 -8.22 8.84
CA LYS A 40 -18.47 -8.28 10.25
C LYS A 40 -16.96 -8.40 10.39
N ILE A 41 -16.33 -9.30 9.65
CA ILE A 41 -14.87 -9.47 9.65
C ILE A 41 -14.18 -8.20 9.12
N LEU A 42 -14.66 -7.65 8.00
CA LEU A 42 -14.12 -6.43 7.41
C LEU A 42 -14.15 -5.26 8.41
N LYS A 43 -15.27 -5.07 9.12
CA LYS A 43 -15.38 -4.06 10.18
C LYS A 43 -14.35 -4.29 11.30
N ALA A 44 -14.18 -5.53 11.74
CA ALA A 44 -13.20 -5.87 12.78
C ALA A 44 -11.76 -5.57 12.31
N VAL A 45 -11.42 -5.90 11.06
CA VAL A 45 -10.12 -5.61 10.45
C VAL A 45 -9.89 -4.10 10.34
N VAL A 46 -10.87 -3.35 9.85
CA VAL A 46 -10.80 -1.89 9.77
C VAL A 46 -10.59 -1.26 11.15
N SER A 47 -11.29 -1.73 12.18
CA SER A 47 -11.06 -1.26 13.56
C SER A 47 -9.66 -1.59 14.08
N ALA A 48 -9.09 -2.75 13.71
CA ALA A 48 -7.69 -3.07 14.03
C ALA A 48 -6.71 -2.10 13.33
N LEU A 49 -6.93 -1.80 12.04
CA LEU A 49 -6.11 -0.86 11.28
C LEU A 49 -6.23 0.58 11.82
N GLU A 50 -7.39 0.95 12.37
CA GLU A 50 -7.61 2.19 13.12
C GLU A 50 -6.90 2.19 14.50
N GLY A 51 -6.24 1.09 14.90
CA GLY A 51 -5.53 0.96 16.18
C GLY A 51 -6.43 0.62 17.38
N LYS A 52 -7.68 0.22 17.16
CA LYS A 52 -8.62 -0.15 18.23
C LYS A 52 -8.45 -1.61 18.64
N ASP A 53 -8.67 -1.91 19.92
CA ASP A 53 -8.70 -3.30 20.37
C ASP A 53 -9.96 -4.01 19.83
N ASN A 54 -9.74 -5.10 19.11
CA ASN A 54 -10.79 -5.88 18.46
C ASN A 54 -10.80 -7.35 18.91
N ARG A 55 -10.08 -7.71 19.98
CA ARG A 55 -9.96 -9.10 20.47
C ARG A 55 -11.31 -9.73 20.80
N GLU A 56 -12.18 -9.01 21.52
CA GLU A 56 -13.51 -9.51 21.90
C GLU A 56 -14.43 -9.65 20.69
N VAL A 57 -14.37 -8.70 19.76
CA VAL A 57 -15.12 -8.75 18.50
C VAL A 57 -14.65 -9.94 17.67
N MET A 58 -13.34 -10.16 17.55
CA MET A 58 -12.82 -11.31 16.80
C MET A 58 -13.16 -12.64 17.47
N LYS A 59 -13.15 -12.69 18.81
CA LYS A 59 -13.57 -13.85 19.58
C LYS A 59 -15.05 -14.18 19.36
N SER A 60 -15.93 -13.18 19.45
CA SER A 60 -17.36 -13.37 19.17
C SER A 60 -17.65 -13.78 17.72
N ILE A 61 -16.89 -13.27 16.74
CA ILE A 61 -16.96 -13.73 15.34
C ILE A 61 -16.52 -15.20 15.24
N ALA A 62 -15.43 -15.59 15.87
CA ALA A 62 -14.95 -16.98 15.83
C ALA A 62 -15.93 -17.96 16.50
N GLU A 63 -16.60 -17.55 17.59
CA GLU A 63 -17.59 -18.37 18.30
C GLU A 63 -18.93 -18.47 17.56
N SER A 64 -19.32 -17.43 16.81
CA SER A 64 -20.57 -17.39 16.05
C SER A 64 -20.44 -17.87 14.60
N SER A 65 -19.22 -18.00 14.09
CA SER A 65 -18.96 -18.40 12.71
C SER A 65 -19.12 -19.90 12.52
N VAL A 66 -19.71 -20.27 11.38
CA VAL A 66 -19.76 -21.67 10.90
C VAL A 66 -18.42 -22.09 10.25
N ILE A 67 -17.51 -21.13 10.05
CA ILE A 67 -16.24 -21.34 9.36
C ILE A 67 -15.17 -21.80 10.36
N PRO A 68 -14.34 -22.81 10.01
CA PRO A 68 -13.21 -23.24 10.84
C PRO A 68 -12.25 -22.09 11.15
N GLN A 69 -11.69 -22.06 12.37
CA GLN A 69 -10.81 -21.00 12.85
C GLN A 69 -9.58 -20.76 11.94
N GLU A 70 -9.01 -21.83 11.37
CA GLU A 70 -7.90 -21.72 10.42
C GLU A 70 -8.32 -20.99 9.13
N ARG A 71 -9.51 -21.28 8.61
CA ARG A 71 -10.03 -20.58 7.43
C ARG A 71 -10.35 -19.12 7.74
N LEU A 72 -10.88 -18.83 8.93
CA LEU A 72 -11.10 -17.48 9.41
C LEU A 72 -9.78 -16.69 9.50
N SER A 73 -8.69 -17.30 9.96
CA SER A 73 -7.39 -16.62 10.05
C SER A 73 -6.83 -16.24 8.67
N TYR A 74 -6.96 -17.11 7.66
CA TYR A 74 -6.59 -16.78 6.27
C TYR A 74 -7.40 -15.59 5.73
N ILE A 75 -8.71 -15.56 6.01
CA ILE A 75 -9.58 -14.46 5.56
C ILE A 75 -9.18 -13.15 6.24
N VAL A 76 -9.02 -13.15 7.56
CA VAL A 76 -8.61 -11.97 8.33
C VAL A 76 -7.25 -11.45 7.87
N ALA A 77 -6.27 -12.33 7.71
CA ALA A 77 -4.93 -11.96 7.25
C ALA A 77 -4.95 -11.36 5.84
N GLY A 78 -5.66 -11.98 4.90
CA GLY A 78 -5.78 -11.45 3.54
C GLY A 78 -6.51 -10.12 3.48
N MET A 79 -7.62 -9.95 4.23
CA MET A 79 -8.33 -8.67 4.32
C MET A 79 -7.43 -7.57 4.87
N HIS A 80 -6.73 -7.86 5.96
CA HIS A 80 -5.79 -6.94 6.58
C HIS A 80 -4.70 -6.55 5.57
N ARG A 81 -4.14 -7.52 4.83
CA ARG A 81 -3.09 -7.28 3.85
C ARG A 81 -3.58 -6.46 2.65
N VAL A 82 -4.74 -6.79 2.07
CA VAL A 82 -5.36 -6.00 0.98
C VAL A 82 -5.52 -4.54 1.39
N LEU A 83 -6.12 -4.30 2.56
CA LEU A 83 -6.35 -2.95 3.05
C LEU A 83 -5.02 -2.24 3.37
N SER A 84 -4.07 -2.91 4.01
CA SER A 84 -2.77 -2.32 4.34
C SER A 84 -2.02 -1.86 3.09
N GLU A 85 -1.97 -2.67 2.03
CA GLU A 85 -1.29 -2.30 0.78
C GLU A 85 -2.04 -1.17 0.06
N ALA A 86 -3.37 -1.19 0.03
CA ALA A 86 -4.16 -0.12 -0.57
C ALA A 86 -4.08 1.20 0.23
N ILE A 87 -3.91 1.13 1.56
CA ILE A 87 -3.80 2.31 2.43
C ILE A 87 -2.42 2.93 2.38
N ARG A 88 -1.37 2.16 2.12
CA ARG A 88 -0.01 2.71 1.92
C ARG A 88 0.11 3.62 0.70
N ILE A 89 -0.72 3.41 -0.31
CA ILE A 89 -0.70 4.23 -1.52
C ILE A 89 -1.57 5.48 -1.30
N PRO A 90 -1.08 6.69 -1.62
CA PRO A 90 -1.88 7.90 -1.57
C PRO A 90 -3.15 7.77 -2.43
N THR A 91 -4.28 8.25 -1.92
CA THR A 91 -5.59 8.20 -2.61
C THR A 91 -5.58 8.85 -3.99
N LEU A 92 -4.75 9.88 -4.19
CA LEU A 92 -4.58 10.55 -5.49
C LEU A 92 -3.85 9.68 -6.53
N SER A 93 -3.07 8.69 -6.09
CA SER A 93 -2.31 7.79 -6.97
C SER A 93 -3.05 6.48 -7.24
N LEU A 94 -3.82 5.98 -6.26
CA LEU A 94 -4.58 4.74 -6.42
C LEU A 94 -5.91 5.01 -7.15
N LYS A 95 -6.04 4.52 -8.39
CA LYS A 95 -7.30 4.63 -9.15
C LYS A 95 -8.29 3.56 -8.69
N GLN A 96 -9.53 3.97 -8.41
CA GLN A 96 -10.58 3.06 -7.94
C GLN A 96 -10.85 1.90 -8.92
N GLU A 97 -10.92 2.17 -10.22
CA GLU A 97 -11.18 1.11 -11.20
C GLU A 97 -10.03 0.11 -11.32
N ALA A 98 -8.78 0.59 -11.28
CA ALA A 98 -7.60 -0.29 -11.25
C ALA A 98 -7.59 -1.18 -9.99
N PHE A 99 -7.93 -0.61 -8.82
CA PHE A 99 -8.07 -1.39 -7.59
C PHE A 99 -9.12 -2.49 -7.70
N LYS A 100 -10.30 -2.18 -8.26
CA LYS A 100 -11.36 -3.18 -8.46
C LYS A 100 -10.92 -4.26 -9.45
N GLU A 101 -10.27 -3.88 -10.54
CA GLU A 101 -9.78 -4.80 -11.56
C GLU A 101 -8.75 -5.78 -11.00
N ASP A 102 -7.79 -5.30 -10.20
CA ASP A 102 -6.84 -6.15 -9.48
C ASP A 102 -7.55 -7.16 -8.56
N LEU A 103 -8.60 -6.76 -7.84
CA LEU A 103 -9.37 -7.68 -6.99
C LEU A 103 -10.20 -8.69 -7.81
N ARG A 104 -10.69 -8.31 -9.00
CA ARG A 104 -11.39 -9.23 -9.92
C ARG A 104 -10.45 -10.28 -10.48
N GLU A 105 -9.21 -9.92 -10.81
CA GLU A 105 -8.19 -10.87 -11.24
C GLU A 105 -7.88 -11.92 -10.16
N LEU A 106 -7.98 -11.54 -8.88
CA LEU A 106 -7.87 -12.44 -7.73
C LEU A 106 -9.10 -13.34 -7.52
N ARG A 107 -10.13 -13.23 -8.37
CA ARG A 107 -11.41 -13.95 -8.29
C ARG A 107 -12.19 -13.66 -7.01
N ILE A 108 -12.07 -12.45 -6.48
CA ILE A 108 -12.88 -12.00 -5.35
C ILE A 108 -14.28 -11.64 -5.89
N PRO A 109 -15.38 -12.06 -5.22
CA PRO A 109 -16.74 -11.70 -5.61
C PRO A 109 -16.97 -10.18 -5.68
N GLU A 110 -17.74 -9.72 -6.68
CA GLU A 110 -17.97 -8.29 -6.92
C GLU A 110 -18.57 -7.56 -5.70
N ASP A 111 -19.47 -8.21 -4.97
CA ASP A 111 -20.07 -7.63 -3.76
C ASP A 111 -19.00 -7.31 -2.70
N PHE A 112 -18.01 -8.19 -2.54
CA PHE A 112 -16.90 -7.99 -1.60
C PHE A 112 -15.93 -6.91 -2.10
N ILE A 113 -15.76 -6.80 -3.42
CA ILE A 113 -14.99 -5.72 -4.04
C ILE A 113 -15.62 -4.35 -3.75
N THR A 114 -16.95 -4.25 -3.79
CA THR A 114 -17.64 -3.01 -3.44
C THR A 114 -17.43 -2.64 -1.97
N ASP A 115 -17.51 -3.61 -1.06
CA ASP A 115 -17.25 -3.42 0.37
C ASP A 115 -15.80 -2.96 0.61
N PHE A 116 -14.79 -3.60 -0.01
CA PHE A 116 -13.39 -3.13 0.06
C PHE A 116 -13.22 -1.72 -0.51
N SER A 117 -13.80 -1.45 -1.67
CA SER A 117 -13.72 -0.13 -2.31
C SER A 117 -14.31 0.97 -1.43
N SER A 118 -15.40 0.67 -0.71
CA SER A 118 -16.03 1.61 0.23
C SER A 118 -15.11 1.97 1.40
N VAL A 119 -14.24 1.06 1.82
CA VAL A 119 -13.26 1.31 2.89
C VAL A 119 -12.09 2.14 2.37
N VAL A 120 -11.53 1.76 1.21
CA VAL A 120 -10.32 2.38 0.65
C VAL A 120 -10.58 3.79 0.12
N PHE A 121 -11.75 4.04 -0.48
CA PHE A 121 -12.09 5.32 -1.12
C PHE A 121 -13.21 6.09 -0.42
N GLY A 122 -13.78 5.55 0.66
CA GLY A 122 -14.88 6.19 1.38
C GLY A 122 -14.44 7.04 2.56
N SER A 123 -15.41 7.40 3.42
CA SER A 123 -15.22 8.32 4.55
C SER A 123 -14.26 7.81 5.63
N ARG A 124 -14.05 6.49 5.73
CA ARG A 124 -13.13 5.89 6.71
C ARG A 124 -11.66 6.08 6.34
N ARG A 125 -11.36 6.44 5.10
CA ARG A 125 -9.98 6.53 4.62
C ARG A 125 -9.13 7.52 5.42
N ALA A 126 -9.68 8.68 5.76
CA ALA A 126 -8.98 9.68 6.56
C ALA A 126 -8.59 9.18 7.96
N ALA A 127 -9.45 8.38 8.60
CA ALA A 127 -9.14 7.78 9.90
C ALA A 127 -8.02 6.73 9.81
N LEU A 128 -8.00 5.95 8.73
CA LEU A 128 -6.97 4.95 8.47
C LEU A 128 -5.61 5.60 8.15
N ASP A 129 -5.59 6.68 7.38
CA ASP A 129 -4.37 7.43 7.09
C ASP A 129 -3.79 8.07 8.36
N ALA A 130 -4.67 8.62 9.22
CA ALA A 130 -4.28 9.17 10.52
C ALA A 130 -3.69 8.09 11.45
N ALA A 131 -4.34 6.93 11.54
CA ALA A 131 -3.85 5.81 12.35
C ALA A 131 -2.51 5.27 11.84
N THR A 132 -2.33 5.18 10.52
CA THR A 132 -1.07 4.76 9.90
C THR A 132 0.04 5.76 10.22
N SER A 133 -0.24 7.07 10.13
CA SER A 133 0.74 8.11 10.43
C SER A 133 1.21 8.11 11.90
N GLN A 134 0.35 7.70 12.84
CA GLN A 134 0.66 7.65 14.26
C GLN A 134 1.37 6.35 14.68
N ASN A 135 1.05 5.23 14.02
CA ASN A 135 1.50 3.90 14.45
C ASN A 135 2.65 3.34 13.61
N ASP A 136 2.94 3.89 12.44
CA ASP A 136 3.98 3.37 11.56
C ASP A 136 5.35 4.00 11.92
N PRO A 137 6.33 3.21 12.42
CA PRO A 137 7.70 3.67 12.56
C PRO A 137 8.29 3.93 11.17
N HIS A 138 8.15 5.16 10.70
CA HIS A 138 8.63 5.58 9.39
C HIS A 138 10.03 6.16 9.48
N LEU A 139 10.79 5.97 8.40
CA LEU A 139 12.03 6.70 8.21
C LEU A 139 11.71 8.19 7.99
N PRO A 140 12.65 9.09 8.31
CA PRO A 140 12.52 10.50 7.97
C PRO A 140 12.21 10.67 6.47
N THR A 141 11.17 11.42 6.16
CA THR A 141 10.76 11.72 4.78
C THR A 141 11.42 13.01 4.30
N MET A 142 11.54 13.20 2.98
CA MET A 142 12.14 14.41 2.43
C MET A 142 11.11 15.55 2.39
N GLU A 143 11.39 16.65 3.10
CA GLU A 143 10.55 17.85 3.15
C GLU A 143 10.90 18.86 2.06
N ASP A 144 12.20 19.05 1.79
CA ASP A 144 12.69 20.06 0.84
C ASP A 144 13.94 19.52 0.13
N PHE A 145 14.02 19.81 -1.16
CA PHE A 145 15.14 19.42 -2.01
C PHE A 145 15.56 20.59 -2.88
N LYS A 146 16.78 21.10 -2.63
CA LYS A 146 17.37 22.21 -3.36
C LYS A 146 18.65 21.75 -4.03
N TRP A 147 18.87 22.19 -5.25
CA TRP A 147 20.09 21.90 -5.96
C TRP A 147 20.53 23.10 -6.80
N ARG A 148 21.83 23.18 -7.06
CA ARG A 148 22.39 24.14 -8.00
C ARG A 148 23.56 23.51 -8.75
N VAL A 149 23.81 24.03 -9.95
CA VAL A 149 24.99 23.69 -10.72
C VAL A 149 25.99 24.82 -10.57
N ASP A 150 27.17 24.48 -10.07
CA ASP A 150 28.31 25.38 -10.03
C ASP A 150 29.24 25.02 -11.20
N VAL A 151 29.83 26.02 -11.85
CA VAL A 151 30.82 25.82 -12.91
C VAL A 151 32.11 26.49 -12.49
N THR A 152 33.17 25.70 -12.35
CA THR A 152 34.50 26.19 -11.99
C THR A 152 35.45 26.03 -13.17
N ILE A 153 36.53 26.82 -13.21
CA ILE A 153 37.59 26.66 -14.20
C ILE A 153 38.64 25.73 -13.61
N SER A 154 38.87 24.58 -14.25
CA SER A 154 39.87 23.61 -13.81
C SER A 154 41.27 24.25 -13.81
N THR A 155 41.94 24.23 -12.66
CA THR A 155 43.30 24.77 -12.48
C THR A 155 44.40 23.73 -12.75
N SER A 156 44.04 22.45 -12.90
CA SER A 156 44.97 21.32 -13.04
C SER A 156 45.20 20.87 -14.49
N SER A 157 44.49 21.45 -15.45
CA SER A 157 44.53 21.05 -16.86
C SER A 157 45.28 22.08 -17.71
N LEU A 158 46.20 21.63 -18.56
CA LEU A 158 46.98 22.47 -19.49
C LEU A 158 46.07 23.32 -20.43
N ALA A 159 44.83 22.86 -20.64
CA ALA A 159 43.74 23.61 -21.25
C ALA A 159 42.69 23.95 -20.18
N ARG A 160 42.34 25.24 -20.03
CA ARG A 160 41.29 25.71 -19.10
C ARG A 160 39.95 25.09 -19.48
N ALA A 161 39.58 23.99 -18.84
CA ALA A 161 38.29 23.33 -19.00
C ALA A 161 37.29 23.82 -17.95
N LEU A 162 36.02 23.99 -18.36
CA LEU A 162 34.93 24.21 -17.42
C LEU A 162 34.60 22.88 -16.74
N GLN A 163 34.62 22.87 -15.40
CA GLN A 163 34.26 21.73 -14.57
C GLN A 163 32.92 22.02 -13.87
N PRO A 164 31.82 21.40 -14.33
CA PRO A 164 30.53 21.49 -13.64
C PRO A 164 30.53 20.60 -12.39
N SER A 165 29.92 21.06 -11.31
CA SER A 165 29.56 20.26 -10.13
C SER A 165 28.10 20.51 -9.74
N VAL A 166 27.47 19.51 -9.12
CA VAL A 166 26.07 19.60 -8.67
C VAL A 166 26.05 19.58 -7.16
N LEU A 167 25.76 20.73 -6.59
CA LEU A 167 25.53 20.83 -5.16
C LEU A 167 24.05 20.59 -4.88
N MET A 168 23.75 19.60 -4.04
CA MET A 168 22.40 19.28 -3.60
C MET A 168 22.28 19.37 -2.08
N GLN A 169 21.12 19.80 -1.60
CA GLN A 169 20.77 19.92 -0.20
C GLN A 169 19.36 19.34 0.00
N MET A 170 19.23 18.44 0.97
CA MET A 170 17.96 17.85 1.39
C MET A 170 17.65 18.24 2.84
N LYS A 171 16.39 18.55 3.12
CA LYS A 171 15.84 18.69 4.46
C LYS A 171 14.89 17.53 4.72
N LEU A 172 15.07 16.84 5.83
CA LEU A 172 14.25 15.68 6.22
C LEU A 172 13.26 16.06 7.33
N SER A 173 12.23 15.24 7.50
CA SER A 173 11.15 15.45 8.48
C SER A 173 11.58 15.33 9.94
N ASP A 174 12.74 14.73 10.21
CA ASP A 174 13.38 14.70 11.53
C ASP A 174 14.17 15.99 11.83
N GLY A 175 14.13 16.98 10.94
CA GLY A 175 14.86 18.23 11.04
C GLY A 175 16.31 18.14 10.58
N SER A 176 16.81 16.95 10.20
CA SER A 176 18.16 16.80 9.67
C SER A 176 18.28 17.43 8.29
N CYS A 177 19.46 17.96 7.99
CA CYS A 177 19.77 18.55 6.69
C CYS A 177 21.09 17.98 6.17
N GLN A 178 21.07 17.40 4.98
CA GLN A 178 22.24 16.78 4.36
C GLN A 178 22.59 17.49 3.06
N ARG A 179 23.88 17.61 2.77
CA ARG A 179 24.43 18.29 1.59
C ARG A 179 25.44 17.40 0.89
N PHE A 180 25.36 17.35 -0.43
CA PHE A 180 26.19 16.52 -1.29
C PHE A 180 26.72 17.35 -2.47
N GLU A 181 27.90 16.99 -2.98
CA GLU A 181 28.57 17.60 -4.14
C GLU A 181 29.07 16.52 -5.10
#